data_AF-A0A2V5LYM4-F1
#
_entry.id   AF-A0A2V5LYM4-F1
#
_cell.length_a   1.000
_cell.length_b   1.000
_cell.length_c   1.000
_cell.angle_alpha   90.00
_cell.angle_beta   90.00
_cell.angle_gamma   90.00
#
_symmetry.space_group_name_H-M   'P 1'
#
loop_
_entity.id
_entity.type
_entity.pdbx_description
1 polymer ?
#
loop_
_entity_poly.entity_id
_entity_poly.type
_entity_poly.pdbx_seq_one_letter_code
_entity_poly.pdbx_strand_id
1 'polypeptide(L)' 'MKVGGQHFRTIWLKPTNERVVQLIDQRFLPHQFVIEEVSTVT' A
#
# COMPACT_ATOMS: atom_id res chain seq x y z
N MET A 1 -8.53 4.54 4.24
CA MET A 1 -7.86 5.25 5.35
C MET A 1 -7.60 6.69 4.93
N LYS A 2 -7.69 7.68 5.83
CA LYS A 2 -7.34 9.08 5.51
C LYS A 2 -5.94 9.38 6.06
N VAL A 3 -4.97 9.64 5.20
CA VAL A 3 -3.57 9.92 5.56
C VAL A 3 -3.17 11.23 4.91
N GLY A 4 -2.73 12.21 5.70
CA GLY A 4 -2.35 13.54 5.18
C GLY A 4 -3.48 14.28 4.43
N GLY A 5 -4.75 13.94 4.68
CA GLY A 5 -5.90 14.51 3.95
C GLY A 5 -6.36 13.68 2.73
N GLN A 6 -5.56 12.73 2.27
CA GLN A 6 -5.86 11.87 1.13
C GLN A 6 -6.48 10.55 1.55
N HIS A 7 -7.45 10.07 0.78
CA HIS A 7 -8.05 8.75 0.96
C HIS A 7 -7.21 7.68 0.25
N PHE A 8 -6.77 6.69 1.02
CA PHE A 8 -6.07 5.50 0.53
C PHE A 8 -6.95 4.25 0.69
N ARG A 9 -6.89 3.36 -0.31
CA ARG A 9 -7.22 1.95 -0.10
C ARG A 9 -6.06 1.30 0.66
N THR A 10 -6.33 0.25 1.43
CA THR A 10 -5.28 -0.47 2.15
C THR A 10 -4.45 -1.36 1.22
N ILE A 11 -5.05 -1.81 0.12
CA ILE A 11 -4.45 -2.61 -0.95
C ILE A 11 -4.98 -2.08 -2.29
N TRP A 12 -4.12 -1.95 -3.30
CA TRP A 12 -4.48 -1.51 -4.65
C TRP A 12 -3.46 -2.01 -5.69
N LEU A 13 -3.81 -1.95 -6.98
CA LEU A 13 -2.86 -2.25 -8.06
C LEU A 13 -1.97 -1.03 -8.33
N LYS A 14 -0.69 -1.28 -8.60
CA LYS A 14 0.25 -0.22 -9.01
C LYS A 14 -0.25 0.43 -10.30
N PRO A 15 -0.46 1.77 -10.35
CA PRO A 15 -1.07 2.43 -11.51
C PRO A 15 -0.30 2.25 -12.82
N THR A 16 1.01 2.04 -12.75
CA THR A 16 1.87 1.84 -13.92
C THR A 16 2.06 0.35 -14.28
N ASN A 17 1.61 -0.58 -13.44
CA ASN A 17 1.74 -2.02 -13.66
C ASN A 17 0.73 -2.81 -12.84
N GLU A 18 -0.35 -3.24 -13.48
CA GLU A 18 -1.44 -4.00 -12.84
C GLU A 18 -1.03 -5.40 -12.33
N ARG A 19 0.19 -5.87 -12.63
CA ARG A 19 0.74 -7.11 -12.07
C ARG A 19 1.40 -6.92 -10.71
N VAL A 20 1.53 -5.69 -10.23
CA VAL A 20 2.11 -5.37 -8.92
C VAL A 20 1.01 -4.89 -8.00
N VAL A 21 0.89 -5.54 -6.84
CA VAL A 21 0.00 -5.13 -5.76
C VAL A 21 0.77 -4.20 -4.83
N GLN A 22 0.21 -3.04 -4.54
CA GLN A 22 0.67 -2.12 -3.50
C GLN A 22 -0.22 -2.26 -2.27
N LEU A 23 0.38 -2.26 -1.08
CA LEU A 23 -0.35 -2.29 0.19
C LEU A 23 0.32 -1.45 1.27
N ILE A 24 -0.50 -0.95 2.19
CA ILE A 24 0.02 -0.26 3.39
C ILE A 24 0.47 -1.31 4.40
N ASP A 25 1.73 -1.29 4.81
CA ASP A 25 2.22 -2.13 5.90
C ASP A 25 1.75 -1.57 7.25
N GLN A 26 0.67 -2.16 7.75
CA GLN A 26 0.02 -1.71 8.98
C GLN A 26 0.84 -2.03 10.23
N ARG A 27 1.91 -2.85 10.16
CA ARG A 27 2.78 -3.15 11.32
C ARG A 27 3.52 -1.92 11.81
N PHE A 28 3.79 -0.97 10.91
CA PHE A 28 4.50 0.27 11.25
C PHE A 28 3.55 1.42 11.62
N LEU A 29 2.24 1.26 11.43
CA LEU A 29 1.27 2.24 11.89
C LEU A 29 1.18 2.23 13.42
N PRO A 30 0.93 3.40 14.06
CA PRO A 30 0.72 4.72 13.46
C PRO A 30 2.02 5.52 13.23
N HIS A 31 3.18 4.95 13.56
CA HIS A 31 4.45 5.69 13.60
C HIS A 31 5.07 5.92 12.22
N GLN A 32 4.85 5.03 11.26
CA GLN A 32 5.35 5.18 9.90
C GLN A 32 4.30 4.72 8.87
N PHE A 33 4.26 5.41 7.74
CA PHE A 33 3.38 5.09 6.61
C PHE A 33 4.21 4.46 5.48
N VAL A 34 4.28 3.13 5.48
CA VAL A 34 5.08 2.34 4.53
C VAL A 34 4.17 1.70 3.48
N ILE A 35 4.52 1.84 2.20
CA ILE A 35 3.85 1.18 1.07
C ILE A 35 4.77 0.10 0.55
N GLU A 36 4.33 -1.15 0.59
CA GLU A 36 5.05 -2.32 0.10
C GLU A 36 4.53 -2.74 -1.28
N GLU A 37 5.42 -3.32 -2.10
CA GLU A 37 5.09 -3.88 -3.41
C GLU A 37 5.22 -5.39 -3.40
N VAL A 38 4.15 -6.09 -3.80
CA VAL A 38 4.10 -7.54 -3.91
C VAL A 38 3.90 -7.92 -5.37
N SER A 39 4.79 -8.77 -5.88
CA SER A 39 4.80 -9.24 -7.27
C SER A 39 4.85 -10.78 -7.39
N THR A 40 4.95 -11.49 -6.26
CA THR A 40 5.06 -12.95 -6.19
C THR A 40 4.22 -13.49 -5.02
N VAL A 41 3.90 -14.79 -5.03
CA VAL A 41 3.03 -15.47 -4.03
C VAL A 41 3.79 -16.63 -3.35
N THR A 42 5.13 -16.54 -3.29
CA THR A 42 5.99 -17.59 -2.73
C THR A 42 5.89 -17.70 -1.22
#